data_AF-A0A3E3DE24-F1
#
_entry.id   AF-A0A3E3DE24-F1
#
_cell.length_a   1.000
_cell.length_b   1.000
_cell.length_c   1.000
_cell.angle_alpha   90.00
_cell.angle_beta   90.00
_cell.angle_gamma   90.00
#
_symmetry.space_group_name_H-M   'P 1'
#
loop_
_entity.id
_entity.type
_entity.pdbx_description
1 polymer ?
#
loop_
_entity_poly.entity_id
_entity_poly.type
_entity_poly.pdbx_seq_one_letter_code
_entity_poly.pdbx_strand_id
1 'polypeptide(L)'
;MQTFHAEILKDTAGRLTYLPLPFSAREIFHQPKGTIYVQGTINGIPYRSRLLSRGSGCYIMLIDKVLQKSLGFCGLPLPVSVTMSLDAPAQPSGSPTAPSPSLSPCAMDTITAVKTRTSVRHYTDAPITPDALNTLLYAGMCAPSAKNKRPWHFLLLEDRNLLTELSAANPNARMLAGAACGIVVCGDHNIEGTNDFLCEACAAATQNILLCAHSLALGAVWCGVLPHTPWQKLLTQALNLPPKVSPITVIALGHPAPSATSPEKAAPWDPAKLHRATW
;
A
#
# COMPACT_ATOMS: atom_id res chain seq x y z
N MET A 1 -1.75 28.66 -11.17
CA MET A 1 -2.62 27.93 -12.12
C MET A 1 -2.51 28.62 -13.47
N GLN A 2 -2.30 27.86 -14.53
CA GLN A 2 -2.19 28.34 -15.91
C GLN A 2 -3.48 28.07 -16.65
N THR A 3 -3.91 29.00 -17.50
CA THR A 3 -5.04 28.81 -18.40
C THR A 3 -4.58 29.07 -19.82
N PHE A 4 -4.83 28.14 -20.73
CA PHE A 4 -4.40 28.26 -22.13
C PHE A 4 -5.33 27.50 -23.07
N HIS A 5 -5.27 27.88 -24.34
CA HIS A 5 -5.91 27.14 -25.43
C HIS A 5 -4.88 26.27 -26.14
N ALA A 6 -5.28 25.06 -26.51
CA ALA A 6 -4.46 24.11 -27.24
C ALA A 6 -5.35 23.15 -28.04
N GLU A 7 -4.74 22.32 -28.88
CA GLU A 7 -5.45 21.28 -29.63
C GLU A 7 -5.02 19.90 -29.15
N ILE A 8 -5.98 19.03 -28.88
CA ILE A 8 -5.71 17.60 -28.71
C ILE A 8 -5.46 17.00 -30.09
N LEU A 9 -4.30 16.36 -30.22
CA LEU A 9 -3.83 15.78 -31.47
C LEU A 9 -3.69 14.27 -31.33
N LYS A 10 -3.72 13.60 -32.49
CA LYS A 10 -3.34 12.19 -32.60
C LYS A 10 -2.04 12.12 -33.39
N ASP A 11 -1.09 11.29 -32.95
CA ASP A 11 0.15 11.11 -33.68
C ASP A 11 -0.09 10.46 -35.04
N THR A 12 0.88 10.61 -35.95
CA THR A 12 0.80 10.10 -37.32
C THR A 12 0.68 8.57 -37.38
N ALA A 13 1.18 7.86 -36.36
CA ALA A 13 1.04 6.42 -36.23
C ALA A 13 -0.33 5.97 -35.67
N GLY A 14 -1.19 6.90 -35.24
CA GLY A 14 -2.50 6.63 -34.65
C GLY A 14 -2.46 5.98 -33.25
N ARG A 15 -1.28 5.94 -32.62
CA ARG A 15 -1.02 5.25 -31.33
C ARG A 15 -1.20 6.16 -30.12
N LEU A 16 -0.86 7.44 -30.24
CA LEU A 16 -0.85 8.39 -29.13
C LEU A 16 -1.84 9.52 -29.36
N THR A 17 -2.65 9.79 -28.35
CA THR A 17 -3.45 11.02 -28.27
C THR A 17 -2.83 11.91 -27.20
N TYR A 18 -2.53 13.15 -27.55
CA TYR A 18 -1.77 14.04 -26.70
C TYR A 18 -2.19 15.49 -26.87
N LEU A 19 -1.90 16.29 -25.84
CA LEU A 19 -2.05 17.73 -25.82
C LEU A 19 -0.66 18.37 -25.74
N PRO A 20 -0.19 19.13 -26.75
CA PRO A 20 1.04 19.89 -26.66
C PRO A 20 0.86 21.10 -25.74
N LEU A 21 1.86 21.38 -24.92
CA LEU A 21 1.88 22.56 -24.06
C LEU A 21 2.51 23.73 -24.82
N PRO A 22 1.90 24.93 -24.79
CA PRO A 22 2.43 26.12 -25.48
C PRO A 22 3.57 26.81 -24.72
N PHE A 23 4.08 26.20 -23.64
CA PHE A 23 5.12 26.77 -22.79
C PHE A 23 6.03 25.70 -22.19
N SER A 24 7.20 26.15 -21.73
CA SER A 24 8.12 25.34 -20.94
C SER A 24 7.54 25.07 -19.56
N ALA A 25 7.04 23.85 -19.35
CA ALA A 25 6.46 23.45 -18.07
C ALA A 25 7.46 23.59 -16.90
N ARG A 26 8.77 23.43 -17.16
CA ARG A 26 9.81 23.58 -16.11
C ARG A 26 9.97 25.00 -15.63
N GLU A 27 9.93 25.96 -16.56
CA GLU A 27 10.04 27.38 -16.22
C GLU A 27 8.80 27.84 -15.48
N ILE A 28 7.62 27.49 -16.00
CA ILE A 28 6.33 27.91 -15.44
C ILE A 28 6.04 27.29 -14.07
N PHE A 29 6.46 26.04 -13.85
CA PHE A 29 6.23 25.33 -12.59
C PHE A 29 7.45 25.32 -11.66
N HIS A 30 8.55 25.99 -12.03
CA HIS A 30 9.79 26.04 -11.25
C HIS A 30 10.30 24.67 -10.78
N GLN A 31 10.15 23.63 -11.62
CA GLN A 31 10.63 22.26 -11.35
C GLN A 31 11.83 21.91 -12.24
N PRO A 32 13.09 22.11 -11.78
CA PRO A 32 14.27 21.96 -12.62
C PRO A 32 14.66 20.48 -12.87
N LYS A 33 14.14 19.52 -12.08
CA LYS A 33 14.42 18.08 -12.19
C LYS A 33 13.17 17.27 -11.79
N GLY A 34 13.11 16.01 -12.23
CA GLY A 34 12.01 15.09 -11.88
C GLY A 34 10.86 15.06 -12.89
N THR A 35 9.86 14.22 -12.59
CA THR A 35 8.61 14.13 -13.35
C THR A 35 7.65 15.22 -12.89
N ILE A 36 7.06 15.96 -13.85
CA ILE A 36 6.08 17.01 -13.55
C ILE A 36 4.69 16.40 -13.58
N TYR A 37 4.04 16.35 -12.43
CA TYR A 37 2.64 15.96 -12.30
C TYR A 37 1.76 17.21 -12.34
N VAL A 38 0.63 17.12 -13.05
CA VAL A 38 -0.28 18.24 -13.28
C VAL A 38 -1.73 17.82 -13.12
N GLN A 39 -2.55 18.78 -12.68
CA GLN A 39 -3.99 18.63 -12.55
C GLN A 39 -4.70 19.89 -13.05
N GLY A 40 -5.98 19.75 -13.39
CA GLY A 40 -6.82 20.87 -13.78
C GLY A 40 -8.03 20.40 -14.56
N THR A 41 -8.48 21.19 -15.52
CA THR A 41 -9.65 20.86 -16.36
C THR A 41 -9.37 21.05 -17.85
N ILE A 42 -9.99 20.23 -18.69
CA ILE A 42 -10.07 20.42 -20.15
C ILE A 42 -11.54 20.60 -20.50
N ASN A 43 -11.94 21.75 -21.02
CA ASN A 43 -13.35 22.11 -21.26
C ASN A 43 -14.25 21.84 -20.04
N GLY A 44 -13.74 22.11 -18.82
CA GLY A 44 -14.43 21.86 -17.55
C GLY A 44 -14.34 20.42 -17.04
N ILE A 45 -13.79 19.47 -17.80
CA ILE A 45 -13.63 18.07 -17.39
C ILE A 45 -12.34 17.91 -16.59
N PRO A 46 -12.39 17.43 -15.33
CA PRO A 46 -11.21 17.32 -14.49
C PRO A 46 -10.24 16.27 -15.00
N TYR A 47 -8.93 16.51 -14.81
CA TYR A 47 -7.88 15.55 -15.12
C TYR A 47 -6.73 15.62 -14.11
N ARG A 48 -6.00 14.50 -14.01
CA ARG A 48 -4.68 14.38 -13.39
C ARG A 48 -3.77 13.59 -14.32
N SER A 49 -2.56 14.09 -14.55
CA SER A 49 -1.63 13.47 -15.50
C SER A 49 -0.19 13.83 -15.20
N ARG A 50 0.74 13.19 -15.91
CA ARG A 50 2.16 13.55 -15.93
C ARG A 50 2.53 14.13 -17.28
N LEU A 51 3.41 15.12 -17.27
CA LEU A 51 3.96 15.69 -18.50
C LEU A 51 5.13 14.85 -19.02
N LEU A 52 5.20 14.70 -20.34
CA LEU A 52 6.29 14.06 -21.05
C LEU A 52 7.12 15.12 -21.78
N SER A 53 8.43 15.14 -21.51
CA SER A 53 9.36 15.98 -22.27
C SER A 53 9.55 15.42 -23.68
N ARG A 54 9.54 16.31 -24.68
CA ARG A 54 9.93 16.02 -26.07
C ARG A 54 11.31 16.57 -26.42
N GLY A 55 12.04 17.13 -25.45
CA GLY A 55 13.28 17.88 -25.68
C GLY A 55 13.02 19.36 -25.95
N SER A 56 14.07 20.18 -25.89
CA SER A 56 14.04 21.63 -26.21
C SER A 56 12.96 22.44 -25.48
N GLY A 57 12.62 22.07 -24.23
CA GLY A 57 11.59 22.74 -23.44
C GLY A 57 10.16 22.41 -23.84
N CYS A 58 9.93 21.56 -24.85
CA CYS A 58 8.60 21.14 -25.29
C CYS A 58 8.06 20.01 -24.40
N TYR A 59 6.81 20.16 -23.99
CA TYR A 59 6.09 19.16 -23.19
C TYR A 59 4.79 18.75 -23.87
N ILE A 60 4.42 17.49 -23.70
CA ILE A 60 3.10 16.98 -24.05
C ILE A 60 2.45 16.32 -22.83
N MET A 61 1.13 16.34 -22.79
CA MET A 61 0.33 15.54 -21.87
C MET A 61 -0.38 14.44 -22.66
N LEU A 62 -0.28 13.19 -22.24
CA LEU A 62 -1.05 12.11 -22.85
C LEU A 62 -2.51 12.20 -22.41
N ILE A 63 -3.42 12.02 -23.36
CA ILE A 63 -4.86 11.97 -23.12
C ILE A 63 -5.27 10.51 -23.18
N ASP A 64 -5.68 9.94 -22.05
CA ASP A 64 -6.13 8.55 -21.98
C ASP A 64 -7.50 8.34 -22.66
N LYS A 65 -7.94 7.08 -22.75
CA LYS A 65 -9.19 6.72 -23.42
C LYS A 65 -10.45 7.22 -22.69
N VAL A 66 -10.39 7.39 -21.37
CA VAL A 66 -11.51 7.89 -20.57
C VAL A 66 -11.71 9.37 -20.87
N LEU A 67 -10.63 10.15 -20.80
CA LEU A 67 -10.66 11.59 -21.07
C LEU A 67 -10.97 11.88 -22.55
N GLN A 68 -10.46 11.07 -23.49
CA GLN A 68 -10.88 11.12 -24.90
C GLN A 68 -12.39 10.98 -25.06
N LYS A 69 -13.00 9.98 -24.40
CA LYS A 69 -14.44 9.74 -24.47
C LYS A 69 -15.23 10.89 -23.86
N SER A 70 -14.82 11.39 -22.69
CA SER A 70 -15.48 12.50 -22.00
C SER A 70 -15.44 13.81 -22.81
N LEU A 71 -14.35 14.04 -23.54
CA LEU A 71 -14.19 15.22 -24.41
C LEU A 71 -14.84 15.06 -25.80
N GLY A 72 -15.36 13.88 -26.14
CA GLY A 72 -15.88 13.60 -27.48
C GLY A 72 -14.80 13.58 -28.56
N PHE A 73 -13.55 13.24 -28.21
CA PHE A 73 -12.45 13.22 -29.17
C PHE A 73 -12.59 12.08 -30.19
N CYS A 74 -12.78 12.43 -31.46
CA CYS A 74 -13.01 11.49 -32.55
C CYS A 74 -11.77 11.18 -33.41
N GLY A 75 -10.59 11.68 -33.03
CA GLY A 75 -9.34 11.47 -33.76
C GLY A 75 -8.92 12.62 -34.67
N LEU A 76 -9.79 13.62 -34.88
CA LEU A 76 -9.45 14.89 -35.52
C LEU A 76 -8.95 15.90 -34.47
N PRO A 77 -8.09 16.88 -34.85
CA PRO A 77 -7.67 17.95 -33.95
C PRO A 77 -8.86 18.58 -33.22
N LEU A 78 -8.79 18.62 -31.89
CA LEU A 78 -9.86 19.12 -31.04
C LEU A 78 -9.36 20.33 -30.24
N PRO A 79 -9.80 21.55 -30.56
CA PRO A 79 -9.52 22.73 -29.77
C PRO A 79 -10.13 22.62 -28.37
N VAL A 80 -9.35 22.94 -27.35
CA VAL A 80 -9.76 22.87 -25.95
C VAL A 80 -9.27 24.08 -25.15
N SER A 81 -10.04 24.43 -24.12
CA SER A 81 -9.60 25.34 -23.06
C SER A 81 -9.11 24.52 -21.87
N VAL A 82 -7.90 24.81 -21.41
CA VAL A 82 -7.21 24.00 -20.40
C VAL A 82 -6.86 24.88 -19.22
N THR A 83 -7.24 24.45 -18.03
CA THR A 83 -6.62 24.91 -16.78
C THR A 83 -5.62 23.86 -16.33
N MET A 84 -4.44 24.30 -15.91
CA MET A 84 -3.37 23.41 -15.47
C MET A 84 -2.60 24.02 -14.30
N SER A 85 -2.45 23.26 -13.24
CA SER A 85 -1.55 23.57 -12.14
C SER A 85 -0.66 22.37 -11.86
N LEU A 86 0.47 22.61 -11.19
CA LEU A 86 1.21 21.53 -10.55
C LEU A 86 0.24 20.69 -9.71
N ASP A 87 0.19 19.40 -10.00
CA ASP A 87 -0.25 18.41 -9.05
C ASP A 87 0.95 18.14 -8.16
N ALA A 88 1.27 19.16 -7.33
CA ALA A 88 2.19 18.93 -6.24
C ALA A 88 1.65 17.70 -5.51
N PRO A 89 2.48 16.69 -5.20
CA PRO A 89 2.06 15.70 -4.20
C PRO A 89 1.53 16.55 -3.06
N ALA A 90 0.30 16.27 -2.60
CA ALA A 90 -0.31 17.05 -1.54
C ALA A 90 0.81 17.39 -0.56
N GLN A 91 1.23 18.67 -0.51
CA GLN A 91 1.98 19.14 0.65
C GLN A 91 1.12 18.62 1.78
N PRO A 92 1.62 17.73 2.65
CA PRO A 92 0.79 17.08 3.65
C PRO A 92 0.04 18.22 4.27
N SER A 93 -1.26 18.29 3.94
CA SER A 93 -2.05 19.50 4.03
C SER A 93 -2.05 19.78 5.49
N GLY A 94 -1.16 20.71 5.94
CA GLY A 94 -0.42 20.60 7.19
C GLY A 94 -1.22 19.74 8.09
N SER A 95 -0.89 18.42 8.15
CA SER A 95 -1.79 17.49 8.81
C SER A 95 -2.16 18.21 10.10
N PRO A 96 -3.44 18.33 10.50
CA PRO A 96 -3.64 18.50 11.93
C PRO A 96 -2.72 17.42 12.47
N THR A 97 -1.61 17.79 13.14
CA THR A 97 -0.54 16.86 13.48
C THR A 97 -1.28 15.88 14.31
N ALA A 98 -1.78 14.83 13.65
CA ALA A 98 -2.85 14.03 14.18
C ALA A 98 -2.10 13.44 15.34
N PRO A 99 -2.49 13.82 16.57
CA PRO A 99 -1.65 13.59 17.72
C PRO A 99 -1.22 12.13 17.60
N SER A 100 0.10 11.89 17.60
CA SER A 100 0.64 10.55 17.40
C SER A 100 -0.24 9.62 18.21
N PRO A 101 -0.81 8.58 17.59
CA PRO A 101 -1.93 7.88 18.20
C PRO A 101 -1.52 7.43 19.60
N SER A 102 -2.46 7.54 20.54
CA SER A 102 -2.28 6.99 21.88
C SER A 102 -1.88 5.52 21.75
N LEU A 103 -0.67 5.20 22.19
CA LEU A 103 -0.16 3.84 22.16
C LEU A 103 -0.57 3.14 23.45
N SER A 104 -1.01 1.90 23.32
CA SER A 104 -1.35 1.04 24.46
C SER A 104 -0.07 0.64 25.20
N PRO A 105 0.02 0.85 26.52
CA PRO A 105 1.14 0.36 27.30
C PRO A 105 1.10 -1.18 27.39
N CYS A 106 2.26 -1.81 27.49
CA CYS A 106 2.36 -3.25 27.73
C CYS A 106 3.42 -3.56 28.80
N ALA A 107 3.20 -4.60 29.61
CA ALA A 107 4.14 -5.03 30.65
C ALA A 107 5.11 -6.14 30.19
N MET A 108 4.89 -6.72 29.01
CA MET A 108 5.72 -7.82 28.49
C MET A 108 7.02 -7.27 27.89
N ASP A 109 8.16 -7.81 28.31
CA ASP A 109 9.46 -7.46 27.72
C ASP A 109 9.67 -8.13 26.35
N THR A 110 10.57 -7.55 25.56
CA THR A 110 10.85 -7.98 24.17
C THR A 110 11.28 -9.44 24.07
N ILE A 111 12.14 -9.94 24.97
CA ILE A 111 12.66 -11.31 24.89
C ILE A 111 11.55 -12.31 25.22
N THR A 112 10.74 -12.01 26.24
CA THR A 112 9.55 -12.80 26.56
C THR A 112 8.58 -12.83 25.39
N ALA A 113 8.30 -11.69 24.75
CA ALA A 113 7.43 -11.64 23.58
C ALA A 113 7.95 -12.52 22.43
N VAL A 114 9.24 -12.41 22.10
CA VAL A 114 9.88 -13.22 21.04
C VAL A 114 9.81 -14.72 21.36
N LYS A 115 10.07 -15.11 22.61
CA LYS A 115 10.10 -16.52 23.01
C LYS A 115 8.71 -17.15 23.08
N THR A 116 7.72 -16.41 23.58
CA THR A 116 6.41 -16.96 23.95
C THR A 116 5.33 -16.77 22.89
N ARG A 117 5.55 -15.90 21.90
CA ARG A 117 4.58 -15.69 20.81
C ARG A 117 4.26 -17.00 20.09
N THR A 118 2.98 -17.26 19.90
CA THR A 118 2.46 -18.38 19.11
C THR A 118 1.43 -17.91 18.08
N SER A 119 1.09 -18.76 17.12
CA SER A 119 0.07 -18.46 16.13
C SER A 119 -1.30 -18.81 16.69
N VAL A 120 -2.09 -17.78 17.03
CA VAL A 120 -3.46 -17.94 17.52
C VAL A 120 -4.42 -17.94 16.33
N ARG A 121 -5.35 -18.89 16.29
CA ARG A 121 -6.27 -19.13 15.16
C ARG A 121 -7.74 -19.24 15.56
N HIS A 122 -8.03 -19.11 16.85
CA HIS A 122 -9.37 -19.10 17.41
C HIS A 122 -9.48 -17.87 18.31
N TYR A 123 -10.54 -17.10 18.11
CA TYR A 123 -10.72 -15.80 18.75
C TYR A 123 -12.11 -15.72 19.39
N THR A 124 -12.24 -14.85 20.38
CA THR A 124 -13.56 -14.43 20.88
C THR A 124 -14.17 -13.37 19.96
N ASP A 125 -15.45 -13.08 20.16
CA ASP A 125 -16.15 -12.01 19.43
C ASP A 125 -15.81 -10.59 19.93
N ALA A 126 -15.00 -10.47 20.98
CA ALA A 126 -14.63 -9.17 21.54
C ALA A 126 -13.89 -8.31 20.50
N PRO A 127 -14.25 -7.03 20.35
CA PRO A 127 -13.56 -6.13 19.43
C PRO A 127 -12.17 -5.77 19.96
N ILE A 128 -11.32 -5.31 19.05
CA ILE A 128 -10.00 -4.76 19.39
C ILE A 128 -10.14 -3.25 19.45
N THR A 129 -9.54 -2.64 20.47
CA THR A 129 -9.65 -1.18 20.65
C THR A 129 -8.86 -0.43 19.57
N PRO A 130 -9.30 0.78 19.18
CA PRO A 130 -8.55 1.61 18.25
C PRO A 130 -7.10 1.89 18.69
N ASP A 131 -6.87 2.12 19.99
CA ASP A 131 -5.52 2.33 20.53
C ASP A 131 -4.63 1.10 20.35
N ALA A 132 -5.17 -0.11 20.56
CA ALA A 132 -4.42 -1.33 20.32
C ALA A 132 -4.09 -1.47 18.82
N LEU A 133 -5.07 -1.27 17.93
CA LEU A 133 -4.84 -1.32 16.47
C LEU A 133 -3.79 -0.30 16.02
N ASN A 134 -3.88 0.93 16.51
CA ASN A 134 -2.89 1.98 16.23
C ASN A 134 -1.49 1.57 16.71
N THR A 135 -1.40 0.93 17.88
CA THR A 135 -0.13 0.43 18.42
C THR A 135 0.48 -0.65 17.54
N LEU A 136 -0.35 -1.57 17.02
CA LEU A 136 0.09 -2.60 16.06
C LEU A 136 0.61 -1.99 14.77
N LEU A 137 -0.16 -1.07 14.17
CA LEU A 137 0.24 -0.39 12.94
C LEU A 137 1.53 0.41 13.13
N TYR A 138 1.65 1.12 14.25
CA TYR A 138 2.88 1.83 14.63
C TYR A 138 4.08 0.87 14.72
N ALA A 139 3.93 -0.28 15.38
CA ALA A 139 4.98 -1.30 15.45
C ALA A 139 5.39 -1.81 14.05
N GLY A 140 4.42 -2.03 13.16
CA GLY A 140 4.68 -2.37 11.76
C GLY A 140 5.50 -1.28 11.04
N MET A 141 5.17 -0.01 11.26
CA MET A 141 5.88 1.14 10.68
C MET A 141 7.30 1.33 11.23
N CYS A 142 7.61 0.76 12.41
CA CYS A 142 8.96 0.74 12.97
C CYS A 142 9.89 -0.30 12.31
N ALA A 143 9.42 -1.11 11.38
CA ALA A 143 10.26 -2.11 10.71
C ALA A 143 11.39 -1.47 9.89
N PRO A 144 12.57 -2.12 9.79
CA PRO A 144 13.61 -1.68 8.88
C PRO A 144 13.25 -1.96 7.42
N SER A 145 13.84 -1.19 6.50
CA SER A 145 13.82 -1.47 5.05
C SER A 145 15.17 -1.16 4.42
N ALA A 146 15.43 -1.79 3.27
CA ALA A 146 16.54 -1.41 2.40
C ALA A 146 16.52 0.11 2.14
N LYS A 147 17.65 0.76 2.47
CA LYS A 147 17.83 2.22 2.36
C LYS A 147 16.74 3.05 3.09
N ASN A 148 16.08 2.46 4.09
CA ASN A 148 14.95 3.07 4.82
C ASN A 148 13.85 3.59 3.88
N LYS A 149 13.58 2.88 2.78
CA LYS A 149 12.60 3.29 1.75
C LYS A 149 11.15 3.21 2.22
N ARG A 150 10.85 2.34 3.19
CA ARG A 150 9.52 2.14 3.78
C ARG A 150 8.44 1.82 2.73
N PRO A 151 8.59 0.73 1.96
CA PRO A 151 7.66 0.39 0.88
C PRO A 151 6.32 -0.19 1.34
N TRP A 152 6.12 -0.40 2.64
CA TRP A 152 4.92 -1.05 3.17
C TRP A 152 3.74 -0.09 3.29
N HIS A 153 2.55 -0.62 2.99
CA HIS A 153 1.24 -0.04 3.30
C HIS A 153 0.45 -1.04 4.14
N PHE A 154 -0.50 -0.52 4.93
CA PHE A 154 -1.35 -1.36 5.79
C PHE A 154 -2.82 -1.08 5.49
N LEU A 155 -3.60 -2.13 5.25
CA LEU A 155 -5.06 -2.04 5.19
C LEU A 155 -5.65 -2.77 6.39
N LEU A 156 -6.51 -2.09 7.14
CA LEU A 156 -7.28 -2.66 8.22
C LEU A 156 -8.62 -3.17 7.67
N LEU A 157 -8.92 -4.44 7.93
CA LEU A 157 -10.14 -5.13 7.49
C LEU A 157 -11.04 -5.40 8.70
N GLU A 158 -12.13 -4.65 8.83
CA GLU A 158 -13.11 -4.81 9.92
C GLU A 158 -14.45 -5.39 9.44
N ASP A 159 -14.68 -5.38 8.12
CA ASP A 159 -15.88 -5.97 7.53
C ASP A 159 -15.85 -7.50 7.63
N ARG A 160 -16.77 -8.06 8.43
CA ARG A 160 -16.92 -9.49 8.65
C ARG A 160 -17.26 -10.27 7.38
N ASN A 161 -18.00 -9.68 6.44
CA ASN A 161 -18.33 -10.33 5.17
C ASN A 161 -17.08 -10.49 4.33
N LEU A 162 -16.26 -9.43 4.23
CA LEU A 162 -14.99 -9.46 3.53
C LEU A 162 -14.03 -10.49 4.16
N LEU A 163 -13.91 -10.52 5.48
CA LEU A 163 -13.08 -11.52 6.18
C LEU A 163 -13.54 -12.96 5.89
N THR A 164 -14.85 -13.18 5.85
CA THR A 164 -15.44 -14.49 5.53
C THR A 164 -15.17 -14.89 4.08
N GLU A 165 -15.31 -13.97 3.14
CA GLU A 165 -15.01 -14.20 1.72
C GLU A 165 -13.53 -14.56 1.51
N LEU A 166 -12.62 -13.77 2.07
CA LEU A 166 -11.18 -14.01 1.98
C LEU A 166 -10.76 -15.33 2.63
N SER A 167 -11.41 -15.70 3.74
CA SER A 167 -11.23 -16.96 4.44
C SER A 167 -11.64 -18.16 3.58
N ALA A 168 -12.81 -18.10 2.95
CA ALA A 168 -13.34 -19.19 2.13
C ALA A 168 -12.45 -19.51 0.92
N ALA A 169 -11.77 -18.49 0.38
CA ALA A 169 -10.90 -18.62 -0.79
C ALA A 169 -9.51 -19.20 -0.50
N ASN A 170 -9.11 -19.38 0.76
CA ASN A 170 -7.80 -19.94 1.11
C ASN A 170 -7.87 -20.82 2.37
N PRO A 171 -7.68 -22.15 2.25
CA PRO A 171 -7.68 -23.07 3.40
C PRO A 171 -6.69 -22.70 4.52
N ASN A 172 -5.55 -22.08 4.16
CA ASN A 172 -4.52 -21.65 5.11
C ASN A 172 -4.86 -20.33 5.82
N ALA A 173 -5.97 -19.68 5.45
CA ALA A 173 -6.45 -18.43 6.02
C ALA A 173 -7.86 -18.56 6.65
N ARG A 174 -8.35 -19.80 6.88
CA ARG A 174 -9.70 -20.07 7.41
C ARG A 174 -10.04 -19.35 8.72
N MET A 175 -9.03 -19.09 9.54
CA MET A 175 -9.19 -18.39 10.81
C MET A 175 -9.63 -16.93 10.65
N LEU A 176 -9.48 -16.32 9.45
CA LEU A 176 -9.96 -14.95 9.19
C LEU A 176 -11.45 -14.81 9.44
N ALA A 177 -12.25 -15.85 9.16
CA ALA A 177 -13.71 -15.80 9.37
C ALA A 177 -14.10 -15.56 10.84
N GLY A 178 -13.27 -16.04 11.78
CA GLY A 178 -13.48 -15.83 13.23
C GLY A 178 -12.66 -14.68 13.82
N ALA A 179 -11.81 -14.02 13.04
CA ALA A 179 -10.94 -12.95 13.51
C ALA A 179 -11.74 -11.65 13.72
N ALA A 180 -11.43 -10.90 14.78
CA ALA A 180 -12.07 -9.61 15.06
C ALA A 180 -11.78 -8.60 13.94
N CYS A 181 -10.55 -8.61 13.40
CA CYS A 181 -10.17 -7.87 12.22
C CYS A 181 -8.98 -8.55 11.50
N GLY A 182 -8.67 -8.06 10.30
CA GLY A 182 -7.47 -8.42 9.55
C GLY A 182 -6.56 -7.21 9.30
N ILE A 183 -5.25 -7.41 9.23
CA ILE A 183 -4.31 -6.40 8.72
C ILE A 183 -3.63 -6.95 7.47
N VAL A 184 -3.79 -6.30 6.33
CA VAL A 184 -3.06 -6.64 5.10
C VAL A 184 -1.82 -5.77 5.03
N VAL A 185 -0.64 -6.39 5.00
CA VAL A 185 0.61 -5.69 4.71
C VAL A 185 0.86 -5.79 3.22
N CYS A 186 0.86 -4.65 2.54
CA CYS A 186 1.13 -4.52 1.12
C CYS A 186 2.51 -3.92 0.89
N GLY A 187 3.17 -4.29 -0.21
CA GLY A 187 4.40 -3.66 -0.66
C GLY A 187 4.18 -2.86 -1.95
N ASP A 188 4.76 -1.65 -1.99
CA ASP A 188 4.73 -0.75 -3.13
C ASP A 188 5.99 -0.87 -3.99
N HIS A 189 5.84 -1.47 -5.17
CA HIS A 189 6.92 -1.68 -6.13
C HIS A 189 7.40 -0.38 -6.80
N ASN A 190 6.69 0.75 -6.62
CA ASN A 190 7.21 2.07 -7.03
C ASN A 190 8.25 2.60 -6.04
N ILE A 191 8.17 2.19 -4.77
CA ILE A 191 9.11 2.58 -3.71
C ILE A 191 10.29 1.61 -3.67
N GLU A 192 10.01 0.31 -3.71
CA GLU A 192 11.02 -0.75 -3.78
C GLU A 192 10.81 -1.66 -4.99
N GLY A 193 11.60 -1.43 -6.04
CA GLY A 193 11.52 -2.20 -7.28
C GLY A 193 12.15 -3.60 -7.19
N THR A 194 12.98 -3.85 -6.16
CA THR A 194 13.56 -5.19 -5.94
C THR A 194 12.61 -6.02 -5.07
N ASN A 195 11.99 -7.05 -5.65
CA ASN A 195 11.01 -7.88 -4.96
C ASN A 195 11.53 -8.49 -3.65
N ASP A 196 12.78 -8.95 -3.62
CA ASP A 196 13.35 -9.57 -2.41
C ASP A 196 13.39 -8.59 -1.24
N PHE A 197 13.89 -7.37 -1.47
CA PHE A 197 13.93 -6.32 -0.44
C PHE A 197 12.54 -5.83 -0.03
N LEU A 198 11.58 -5.83 -0.95
CA LEU A 198 10.19 -5.49 -0.67
C LEU A 198 9.54 -6.54 0.23
N CYS A 199 9.76 -7.83 -0.08
CA CYS A 199 9.30 -8.95 0.74
C CYS A 199 9.94 -8.94 2.13
N GLU A 200 11.26 -8.73 2.24
CA GLU A 200 11.97 -8.61 3.51
C GLU A 200 11.40 -7.48 4.39
N ALA A 201 11.18 -6.30 3.81
CA ALA A 201 10.62 -5.14 4.50
C ALA A 201 9.21 -5.42 5.03
N CYS A 202 8.33 -5.99 4.20
CA CYS A 202 6.95 -6.33 4.60
C CYS A 202 6.91 -7.49 5.61
N ALA A 203 7.84 -8.44 5.50
CA ALA A 203 8.02 -9.54 6.44
C ALA A 203 8.44 -9.03 7.83
N ALA A 204 9.39 -8.09 7.87
CA ALA A 204 9.81 -7.44 9.11
C ALA A 204 8.66 -6.65 9.76
N ALA A 205 7.89 -5.88 8.96
CA ALA A 205 6.69 -5.18 9.44
C ALA A 205 5.65 -6.14 10.02
N THR A 206 5.38 -7.25 9.31
CA THR A 206 4.48 -8.30 9.78
C THR A 206 4.95 -8.87 11.11
N GLN A 207 6.24 -9.19 11.24
CA GLN A 207 6.78 -9.76 12.48
C GLN A 207 6.72 -8.77 13.66
N ASN A 208 6.96 -7.47 13.44
CA ASN A 208 6.78 -6.46 14.47
C ASN A 208 5.31 -6.41 14.96
N ILE A 209 4.35 -6.42 14.05
CA ILE A 209 2.92 -6.45 14.38
C ILE A 209 2.58 -7.68 15.24
N LEU A 210 3.08 -8.86 14.85
CA LEU A 210 2.79 -10.11 15.57
C LEU A 210 3.38 -10.13 16.99
N LEU A 211 4.57 -9.57 17.18
CA LEU A 211 5.18 -9.44 18.51
C LEU A 211 4.41 -8.44 19.37
N CYS A 212 4.05 -7.29 18.80
CA CYS A 212 3.28 -6.27 19.50
C CYS A 212 1.89 -6.76 19.91
N ALA A 213 1.19 -7.49 19.02
CA ALA A 213 -0.09 -8.11 19.33
C ALA A 213 0.00 -9.03 20.54
N HIS A 214 1.01 -9.89 20.57
CA HIS A 214 1.26 -10.79 21.69
C HIS A 214 1.57 -10.05 22.99
N SER A 215 2.37 -8.96 22.94
CA SER A 215 2.62 -8.11 24.11
C SER A 215 1.36 -7.42 24.65
N LEU A 216 0.37 -7.17 23.81
CA LEU A 216 -0.95 -6.65 24.18
C LEU A 216 -1.96 -7.75 24.55
N ALA A 217 -1.50 -8.99 24.73
CA ALA A 217 -2.32 -10.17 24.99
C ALA A 217 -3.36 -10.48 23.89
N LEU A 218 -3.16 -9.95 22.68
CA LEU A 218 -3.94 -10.30 21.49
C LEU A 218 -3.39 -11.56 20.83
N GLY A 219 -4.28 -12.31 20.20
CA GLY A 219 -3.97 -13.42 19.34
C GLY A 219 -3.79 -12.97 17.90
N ALA A 220 -2.73 -13.42 17.25
CA ALA A 220 -2.47 -13.13 15.85
C ALA A 220 -1.88 -14.33 15.10
N VAL A 221 -2.11 -14.40 13.79
CA VAL A 221 -1.39 -15.33 12.90
C VAL A 221 -1.07 -14.69 11.56
N TRP A 222 0.12 -15.03 11.05
CA TRP A 222 0.57 -14.71 9.70
C TRP A 222 -0.09 -15.64 8.68
N CYS A 223 -0.83 -15.09 7.72
CA CYS A 223 -1.28 -15.76 6.50
C CYS A 223 -0.51 -15.21 5.30
N GLY A 224 0.43 -15.99 4.76
CA GLY A 224 1.31 -15.55 3.67
C GLY A 224 0.56 -15.47 2.34
N VAL A 225 0.74 -14.38 1.61
CA VAL A 225 0.16 -14.20 0.28
C VAL A 225 1.21 -14.57 -0.76
N LEU A 226 1.02 -15.69 -1.43
CA LEU A 226 1.93 -16.13 -2.49
C LEU A 226 1.62 -15.39 -3.81
N PRO A 227 2.64 -14.96 -4.56
CA PRO A 227 2.45 -14.30 -5.84
C PRO A 227 1.81 -15.25 -6.85
N HIS A 228 1.04 -14.67 -7.78
CA HIS A 228 0.36 -15.36 -8.88
C HIS A 228 -0.70 -16.39 -8.46
N THR A 229 -1.14 -16.37 -7.20
CA THR A 229 -2.21 -17.25 -6.71
C THR A 229 -3.60 -16.65 -6.90
N PRO A 230 -4.67 -17.47 -6.98
CA PRO A 230 -6.05 -16.97 -6.98
C PRO A 230 -6.37 -16.08 -5.77
N TRP A 231 -5.82 -16.42 -4.60
CA TRP A 231 -6.04 -15.66 -3.38
C TRP A 231 -5.42 -14.25 -3.43
N GLN A 232 -4.20 -14.13 -3.97
CA GLN A 232 -3.60 -12.81 -4.23
C GLN A 232 -4.49 -11.96 -5.15
N LYS A 233 -4.98 -12.54 -6.25
CA LYS A 233 -5.86 -11.83 -7.20
C LYS A 233 -7.14 -11.34 -6.53
N LEU A 234 -7.77 -12.20 -5.72
CA LEU A 234 -8.95 -11.85 -4.94
C LEU A 234 -8.66 -10.67 -4.01
N LEU A 235 -7.57 -10.73 -3.23
CA LEU A 235 -7.15 -9.62 -2.35
C LEU A 235 -6.95 -8.31 -3.13
N THR A 236 -6.23 -8.36 -4.26
CA THR A 236 -6.01 -7.18 -5.11
C THR A 236 -7.33 -6.57 -5.59
N GLN A 237 -8.29 -7.40 -5.99
CA GLN A 237 -9.59 -6.94 -6.51
C GLN A 237 -10.51 -6.43 -5.40
N ALA A 238 -10.73 -7.23 -4.36
CA ALA A 238 -11.63 -6.89 -3.26
C ALA A 238 -11.18 -5.63 -2.51
N LEU A 239 -9.86 -5.41 -2.40
CA LEU A 239 -9.28 -4.26 -1.72
C LEU A 239 -8.98 -3.08 -2.65
N ASN A 240 -9.32 -3.19 -3.94
CA ASN A 240 -9.05 -2.18 -4.96
C ASN A 240 -7.59 -1.68 -4.96
N LEU A 241 -6.63 -2.61 -4.82
CA LEU A 241 -5.22 -2.24 -4.72
C LEU A 241 -4.74 -1.56 -6.00
N PRO A 242 -3.99 -0.44 -5.91
CA PRO A 242 -3.51 0.25 -7.09
C PRO A 242 -2.45 -0.58 -7.83
N PRO A 243 -2.20 -0.27 -9.12
CA PRO A 243 -1.12 -0.91 -9.86
C PRO A 243 0.20 -0.82 -9.10
N LYS A 244 0.99 -1.91 -9.15
CA LYS A 244 2.30 -2.01 -8.47
C LYS A 244 2.24 -1.96 -6.94
N VAL A 245 1.06 -2.10 -6.32
CA VAL A 245 0.94 -2.44 -4.90
C VAL A 245 0.45 -3.87 -4.78
N SER A 246 1.24 -4.70 -4.11
CA SER A 246 0.96 -6.14 -3.96
C SER A 246 0.69 -6.48 -2.50
N PRO A 247 -0.35 -7.28 -2.19
CA PRO A 247 -0.53 -7.82 -0.85
C PRO A 247 0.55 -8.89 -0.59
N ILE A 248 1.25 -8.77 0.54
CA ILE A 248 2.35 -9.67 0.93
C ILE A 248 1.91 -10.60 2.06
N THR A 249 1.21 -10.06 3.04
CA THR A 249 0.69 -10.83 4.17
C THR A 249 -0.71 -10.36 4.55
N VAL A 250 -1.50 -11.29 5.08
CA VAL A 250 -2.72 -10.98 5.83
C VAL A 250 -2.50 -11.49 7.25
N ILE A 251 -2.77 -10.65 8.24
CA ILE A 251 -2.67 -10.99 9.66
C ILE A 251 -4.09 -11.11 10.19
N ALA A 252 -4.50 -12.31 10.61
CA ALA A 252 -5.76 -12.49 11.33
C ALA A 252 -5.53 -12.15 12.82
N LEU A 253 -6.40 -11.31 13.39
CA LEU A 253 -6.22 -10.72 14.71
C LEU A 253 -7.50 -10.80 15.55
N GLY A 254 -7.37 -11.08 16.85
CA GLY A 254 -8.50 -11.14 17.79
C GLY A 254 -8.04 -11.42 19.21
N HIS A 255 -8.94 -11.31 20.19
CA HIS A 255 -8.66 -11.81 21.53
C HIS A 255 -8.67 -13.35 21.52
N PRO A 256 -7.63 -14.03 22.01
CA PRO A 256 -7.58 -15.50 22.00
C PRO A 256 -8.81 -16.11 22.68
N ALA A 257 -9.46 -17.07 22.02
CA ALA A 257 -10.54 -17.83 22.63
C ALA A 257 -10.01 -18.75 23.75
N PRO A 258 -10.83 -19.17 24.73
CA PRO A 258 -10.42 -20.18 25.71
C PRO A 258 -9.99 -21.51 25.05
N SER A 259 -10.54 -21.83 23.88
CA SER A 259 -10.17 -22.99 23.07
C SER A 259 -8.88 -22.81 22.27
N ALA A 260 -8.28 -21.61 22.28
CA ALA A 260 -7.02 -21.35 21.61
C ALA A 260 -5.88 -22.00 22.38
N THR A 261 -5.60 -23.25 22.05
CA THR A 261 -4.45 -23.97 22.60
C THR A 261 -3.20 -23.62 21.81
N SER A 262 -2.18 -23.12 22.51
CA SER A 262 -0.83 -23.05 21.96
C SER A 262 -0.11 -24.34 22.33
N PRO A 263 0.32 -25.15 21.35
CA PRO A 263 1.13 -26.32 21.66
C PRO A 263 2.39 -25.87 22.39
N GLU A 264 2.81 -26.66 23.38
CA GLU A 264 4.08 -26.43 24.06
C GLU A 264 5.20 -26.46 23.01
N LYS A 265 5.93 -25.36 22.90
CA LYS A 265 7.04 -25.26 21.94
C LYS A 265 8.29 -25.82 22.59
N ALA A 266 8.88 -26.84 21.98
CA ALA A 266 10.26 -27.19 22.25
C ALA A 266 11.15 -25.95 22.01
N ALA A 267 12.21 -25.81 22.82
CA ALA A 267 13.17 -24.73 22.65
C ALA A 267 13.73 -24.78 21.22
N PRO A 268 13.64 -23.69 20.42
CA PRO A 268 14.03 -23.70 19.01
C PRO A 268 15.55 -23.66 18.80
N TRP A 269 16.33 -23.65 19.89
CA TRP A 269 17.79 -23.61 19.85
C TRP A 269 18.33 -24.91 19.23
N ASP A 270 18.98 -24.77 18.09
CA ASP A 270 19.56 -25.87 17.34
C ASP A 270 20.99 -25.52 16.94
N PRO A 271 22.00 -26.01 17.68
CA PRO A 271 23.40 -25.70 17.40
C PRO A 271 23.87 -26.22 16.04
N ALA A 272 23.18 -27.21 15.43
CA ALA A 272 23.54 -27.71 14.10
C ALA A 272 23.27 -26.71 12.98
N LYS A 273 22.47 -25.66 13.24
CA LYS A 273 22.20 -24.55 12.31
C LYS A 273 23.15 -23.36 12.53
N LEU A 274 24.11 -23.47 13.45
CA LEU A 274 25.08 -22.43 13.75
C LEU A 274 26.42 -22.76 13.08
N HIS A 275 26.76 -21.99 12.06
CA HIS A 275 28.00 -22.11 11.31
C HIS A 275 28.97 -20.98 11.70
N ARG A 276 30.27 -21.26 11.82
CA ARG A 276 31.30 -20.27 12.21
C ARG A 276 32.31 -20.11 11.07
N ALA A 277 32.42 -18.88 10.57
CA ALA A 277 33.27 -18.46 9.45
C ALA A 277 32.89 -19.06 8.08
N THR A 278 32.70 -20.37 7.96
CA THR A 278 32.21 -21.05 6.76
C THR A 278 30.91 -21.77 7.05
N TRP A 279 30.20 -22.18 5.99
CA TRP A 279 29.14 -23.17 6.08
C TRP A 279 29.68 -24.48 6.67
#